data_AF-A0A9D4LPB1-F1
#
_entry.id   AF-A0A9D4LPB1-F1
#
_cell.length_a   1.000
_cell.length_b   1.000
_cell.length_c   1.000
_cell.angle_alpha   90.00
_cell.angle_beta   90.00
_cell.angle_gamma   90.00
#
_symmetry.space_group_name_H-M   'P 1'
#
loop_
_entity.id
_entity.type
_entity.pdbx_description
1 polymer ?
#
loop_
_entity_poly.entity_id
_entity_poly.type
_entity_poly.pdbx_seq_one_letter_code
_entity_poly.pdbx_strand_id
1 'polypeptide(L)'
;MHSKLYTYPPGLCIRLYQLLISHLAGHYSSPRDYCSHTAASVRKSIIECLLSLRADVHQMVGVCERSSDNPLLFSPYVTCYKSEEPGQPPSPTPGSAVPTPHWASLTYLDYTQSFTLFMQCLENERDWSVLVCVLDNLPRLLQNKTIILSAKHTLVDTLCCRLCAMITDRQLGFLEELDAIPNDFTRSDFHAAVFPVLGAMTTYHNFLERRRQKDLIKCLEFGMVSKCAKLCVNALRLSTLEMQEVMMRLLPSVLLQLSKISATMTMAIPVLAFLSSIVRLPKMYVNFVEDEYLSVFAIALPYTNPFKFSHYTVSLAHHVIAIWFIRCRLSFRKDLVPFIQKGLKANVLQQFEDNARMVLANQNQDSSERVRSGSYSEAALR
;
A
#
# COMPACT_ATOMS: atom_id res chain seq x y z
N MET A 1 -23.25 10.88 17.46
CA MET A 1 -23.63 9.76 16.56
C MET A 1 -23.29 8.41 17.18
N HIS A 2 -22.03 8.16 17.60
CA HIS A 2 -21.58 6.85 18.11
C HIS A 2 -22.47 6.25 19.21
N SER A 3 -22.78 7.02 20.25
CA SER A 3 -23.66 6.54 21.33
C SER A 3 -25.06 6.17 20.85
N LYS A 4 -25.60 6.90 19.88
CA LYS A 4 -26.94 6.67 19.32
C LYS A 4 -26.99 5.50 18.33
N LEU A 5 -25.84 5.04 17.83
CA LEU A 5 -25.78 3.86 16.96
C LEU A 5 -26.25 2.61 17.69
N TYR A 6 -25.96 2.49 19.00
CA TYR A 6 -26.26 1.33 19.82
C TYR A 6 -27.55 1.45 20.65
N THR A 7 -28.38 2.48 20.40
CA THR A 7 -29.61 2.73 21.17
C THR A 7 -30.84 2.71 20.29
N TYR A 8 -31.94 2.14 20.81
CA TYR A 8 -33.26 2.28 20.21
C TYR A 8 -33.86 3.67 20.56
N PRO A 9 -34.61 4.34 19.65
CA PRO A 9 -34.90 3.96 18.26
C PRO A 9 -33.75 4.29 17.29
N PRO A 10 -33.47 3.42 16.28
CA PRO A 10 -32.36 3.60 15.33
C PRO A 10 -32.50 4.83 14.42
N GLY A 11 -33.73 5.33 14.22
CA GLY A 11 -33.99 6.48 13.35
C GLY A 11 -33.25 7.76 13.75
N LEU A 12 -32.93 7.93 15.04
CA LEU A 12 -32.13 9.07 15.50
C LEU A 12 -30.70 9.01 14.96
N CYS A 13 -30.09 7.82 14.93
CA CYS A 13 -28.74 7.65 14.39
C CYS A 13 -28.70 7.97 12.90
N ILE A 14 -29.70 7.51 12.13
CA ILE A 14 -29.77 7.78 10.70
C ILE A 14 -29.97 9.26 10.41
N ARG A 15 -30.84 9.96 11.15
CA ARG A 15 -31.01 11.42 10.99
C ARG A 15 -29.72 12.18 11.30
N LEU A 16 -29.00 11.79 12.35
CA LEU A 16 -27.69 12.40 12.67
C LEU A 16 -26.68 12.13 11.55
N TYR A 17 -26.61 10.91 11.04
CA TYR A 17 -25.74 10.53 9.92
C TYR A 17 -26.05 11.36 8.66
N GLN A 18 -27.33 11.49 8.29
CA GLN A 18 -27.78 12.32 7.17
C GLN A 18 -27.42 13.79 7.37
N LEU A 19 -27.63 14.34 8.57
CA LEU A 19 -27.26 15.73 8.87
C LEU A 19 -25.76 15.97 8.73
N LEU A 20 -24.92 15.04 9.21
CA LEU A 20 -23.47 15.12 9.06
C LEU A 20 -23.05 15.08 7.58
N ILE A 21 -23.64 14.19 6.79
CA ILE A 21 -23.39 14.09 5.35
C ILE A 21 -23.80 15.38 4.64
N SER A 22 -25.02 15.87 4.86
CA SER A 22 -25.53 17.07 4.21
C SER A 22 -24.69 18.30 4.57
N HIS A 23 -24.27 18.40 5.83
CA HIS A 23 -23.40 19.50 6.27
C HIS A 23 -22.02 19.45 5.59
N LEU A 24 -21.40 18.27 5.54
CA LEU A 24 -20.10 18.09 4.88
C LEU A 24 -20.21 18.31 3.35
N ALA A 25 -21.28 17.83 2.72
CA ALA A 25 -21.57 18.09 1.31
C ALA A 25 -21.73 19.59 1.03
N GLY A 26 -22.39 20.33 1.93
CA GLY A 26 -22.51 21.78 1.88
C GLY A 26 -21.15 22.48 1.91
N HIS A 27 -20.23 22.02 2.76
CA HIS A 27 -18.87 22.59 2.82
C HIS A 27 -18.12 22.46 1.49
N TYR A 28 -18.23 21.32 0.81
CA TYR A 28 -17.60 21.12 -0.50
C TYR A 28 -18.35 21.80 -1.66
N SER A 29 -19.65 22.05 -1.51
CA SER A 29 -20.46 22.74 -2.54
C SER A 29 -20.24 24.26 -2.55
N SER A 30 -19.89 24.85 -1.39
CA SER A 30 -19.61 26.28 -1.24
C SER A 30 -18.21 26.54 -0.66
N PRO A 31 -17.11 26.23 -1.37
CA PRO A 31 -15.76 26.27 -0.79
C PRO A 31 -15.40 27.64 -0.19
N ARG A 32 -15.80 28.73 -0.86
CA ARG A 32 -15.48 30.11 -0.47
C ARG A 32 -15.99 30.47 0.94
N ASP A 33 -17.12 29.91 1.34
CA ASP A 33 -17.74 30.20 2.64
C ASP A 33 -17.09 29.37 3.78
N TYR A 34 -16.36 28.32 3.42
CA TYR A 34 -15.81 27.32 4.35
C TYR A 34 -14.28 27.17 4.26
N CYS A 35 -13.56 28.25 3.92
CA CYS A 35 -12.09 28.29 3.89
C CYS A 35 -11.43 28.44 5.27
N SER A 36 -12.18 28.59 6.36
CA SER A 36 -11.60 28.84 7.68
C SER A 36 -10.99 27.57 8.30
N HIS A 37 -9.99 27.74 9.16
CA HIS A 37 -9.41 26.63 9.95
C HIS A 37 -10.46 25.90 10.81
N THR A 38 -11.45 26.64 11.32
CA THR A 38 -12.59 26.04 12.05
C THR A 38 -13.41 25.13 11.13
N ALA A 39 -13.69 25.57 9.90
CA ALA A 39 -14.41 24.75 8.93
C ALA A 39 -13.61 23.50 8.54
N ALA A 40 -12.29 23.60 8.39
CA ALA A 40 -11.41 22.44 8.16
C ALA A 40 -11.42 21.45 9.34
N SER A 41 -11.35 21.94 10.58
CA SER A 41 -11.47 21.10 11.79
C SER A 41 -12.81 20.38 11.88
N VAL A 42 -13.90 21.05 11.52
CA VAL A 42 -15.25 20.44 11.42
C VAL A 42 -15.26 19.37 10.33
N ARG A 43 -14.76 19.66 9.12
CA ARG A 43 -14.66 18.65 8.04
C ARG A 43 -13.89 17.42 8.50
N LYS A 44 -12.71 17.62 9.09
CA LYS A 44 -11.88 16.54 9.64
C LYS A 44 -12.64 15.69 10.64
N SER A 45 -13.29 16.32 11.63
CA SER A 45 -14.04 15.61 12.68
C SER A 45 -15.19 14.77 12.13
N ILE A 46 -15.92 15.30 11.15
CA ILE A 46 -17.01 14.58 10.49
C ILE A 46 -16.45 13.41 9.67
N ILE A 47 -15.39 13.66 8.89
CA ILE A 47 -14.76 12.64 8.06
C ILE A 47 -14.18 11.51 8.93
N GLU A 48 -13.52 11.81 10.04
CA GLU A 48 -13.04 10.82 11.00
C GLU A 48 -14.17 9.94 11.54
N CYS A 49 -15.30 10.54 11.90
CA CYS A 49 -16.50 9.81 12.33
C CYS A 49 -16.99 8.86 11.23
N LEU A 50 -17.10 9.32 9.97
CA LEU A 50 -17.57 8.49 8.86
C LEU A 50 -16.58 7.39 8.46
N LEU A 51 -15.28 7.66 8.52
CA LEU A 51 -14.20 6.72 8.25
C LEU A 51 -14.02 5.67 9.37
N SER A 52 -14.57 5.92 10.56
CA SER A 52 -14.54 4.97 11.68
C SER A 52 -15.59 3.86 11.56
N LEU A 53 -16.59 4.02 10.70
CA LEU A 53 -17.66 3.05 10.51
C LEU A 53 -17.13 1.73 9.93
N ARG A 54 -17.60 0.60 10.46
CA ARG A 54 -17.28 -0.76 10.01
C ARG A 54 -18.55 -1.58 9.92
N ALA A 55 -18.52 -2.67 9.16
CA ALA A 55 -19.57 -3.67 9.14
C ALA A 55 -19.02 -5.06 9.48
N ASP A 56 -19.78 -5.87 10.22
CA ASP A 56 -19.41 -7.25 10.52
C ASP A 56 -19.81 -8.21 9.38
N VAL A 57 -19.71 -9.53 9.63
CA VAL A 57 -20.11 -10.56 8.66
C VAL A 57 -21.63 -10.56 8.43
N HIS A 58 -22.41 -10.12 9.41
CA HIS A 58 -23.87 -9.99 9.34
C HIS A 58 -24.31 -8.62 8.78
N GLN A 59 -23.38 -7.84 8.23
CA GLN A 59 -23.64 -6.52 7.64
C GLN A 59 -24.14 -5.49 8.66
N MET A 60 -23.93 -5.73 9.95
CA MET A 60 -24.31 -4.83 11.03
C MET A 60 -23.24 -3.77 11.21
N VAL A 61 -23.67 -2.51 11.38
CA VAL A 61 -22.78 -1.36 11.44
C VAL A 61 -22.26 -1.14 12.86
N GLY A 62 -20.95 -0.93 12.98
CA GLY A 62 -20.24 -0.62 14.20
C GLY A 62 -19.24 0.53 13.99
N VAL A 63 -18.58 0.91 15.08
CA VAL A 63 -17.57 1.99 15.08
C VAL A 63 -16.24 1.44 15.56
N CYS A 64 -15.19 1.69 14.80
CA CYS A 64 -13.81 1.41 15.19
C CYS A 64 -13.21 2.64 15.88
N GLU A 65 -13.11 2.60 17.20
CA GLU A 65 -12.39 3.64 17.95
C GLU A 65 -10.88 3.39 17.90
N ARG A 66 -10.10 4.46 17.70
CA ARG A 66 -8.64 4.38 17.50
C ARG A 66 -7.88 4.00 18.79
N SER A 67 -8.52 4.03 19.96
CA SER A 67 -7.85 4.04 21.26
C SER A 67 -8.34 3.00 22.27
N SER A 68 -9.25 2.10 21.89
CA SER A 68 -9.76 1.08 22.82
C SER A 68 -9.27 -0.32 22.43
N ASP A 69 -8.60 -1.00 23.36
CA ASP A 69 -8.39 -2.47 23.33
C ASP A 69 -9.69 -3.28 23.42
N ASN A 70 -10.84 -2.58 23.46
CA ASN A 70 -12.15 -3.20 23.50
C ASN A 70 -12.52 -3.83 22.16
N PRO A 71 -13.24 -4.97 22.19
CA PRO A 71 -13.76 -5.58 20.98
C PRO A 71 -14.67 -4.61 20.24
N LEU A 72 -14.57 -4.61 18.91
CA LEU A 72 -15.47 -3.87 18.02
C LEU A 72 -16.91 -4.27 18.31
N LEU A 73 -17.71 -3.31 18.76
CA LEU A 73 -19.14 -3.49 18.96
C LEU A 73 -19.88 -3.17 17.67
N PHE A 74 -20.85 -4.01 17.32
CA PHE A 74 -21.72 -3.82 16.19
C PHE A 74 -23.14 -3.62 16.69
N SER A 75 -23.84 -2.62 16.15
CA SER A 75 -25.19 -2.31 16.57
C SER A 75 -26.15 -3.40 16.08
N PRO A 76 -27.06 -3.90 16.94
CA PRO A 76 -28.09 -4.84 16.50
C PRO A 76 -29.21 -4.15 15.69
N TYR A 77 -29.17 -2.82 15.54
CA TYR A 77 -30.28 -2.03 14.98
C TYR A 77 -30.00 -1.45 13.60
N VAL A 78 -28.73 -1.34 13.19
CA VAL A 78 -28.33 -0.64 11.96
C VAL A 78 -27.55 -1.57 11.04
N THR A 79 -28.02 -1.75 9.82
CA THR A 79 -27.38 -2.58 8.78
C THR A 79 -26.92 -1.72 7.61
N CYS A 80 -25.79 -2.08 7.00
CA CYS A 80 -25.29 -1.44 5.78
C CYS A 80 -25.84 -2.08 4.50
N TYR A 81 -26.66 -3.12 4.61
CA TYR A 81 -27.28 -3.80 3.48
C TYR A 81 -28.78 -3.55 3.47
N LYS A 82 -29.30 -3.20 2.29
CA LYS A 82 -30.73 -3.01 2.13
C LYS A 82 -31.33 -4.41 1.96
N SER A 83 -32.02 -4.90 2.98
CA SER A 83 -32.87 -6.08 2.79
C SER A 83 -33.87 -5.73 1.70
N GLU A 84 -33.82 -6.43 0.57
CA GLU A 84 -35.00 -6.58 -0.27
C GLU A 84 -36.11 -7.11 0.64
N GLU A 85 -37.30 -6.54 0.54
CA GLU A 85 -38.38 -6.79 1.50
C GLU A 85 -38.60 -8.29 1.76
N PRO A 86 -39.05 -8.67 2.97
CA PRO A 86 -39.55 -10.02 3.16
C PRO A 86 -40.66 -10.25 2.13
N GLY A 87 -40.48 -11.27 1.30
CA GLY A 87 -41.56 -11.80 0.48
C GLY A 87 -42.82 -11.91 1.33
N GLN A 88 -43.95 -11.49 0.74
CA GLN A 88 -45.31 -11.50 1.28
C GLN A 88 -45.49 -12.32 2.57
N PRO A 89 -46.10 -11.76 3.63
CA PRO A 89 -46.48 -12.58 4.77
C PRO A 89 -47.33 -13.75 4.23
N PRO A 90 -47.02 -15.01 4.60
CA PRO A 90 -47.91 -16.11 4.26
C PRO A 90 -49.29 -15.75 4.81
N SER A 91 -50.28 -15.82 3.92
CA SER A 91 -51.69 -15.62 4.23
C SER A 91 -52.04 -16.25 5.59
N PRO A 92 -52.73 -15.53 6.50
CA PRO A 92 -52.95 -16.02 7.84
C PRO A 92 -53.84 -17.25 7.78
N THR A 93 -53.30 -18.42 8.14
CA THR A 93 -54.14 -19.55 8.57
C THR A 93 -54.80 -19.15 9.89
N PRO A 94 -56.14 -19.23 10.00
CA PRO A 94 -56.83 -18.87 11.22
C PRO A 94 -56.50 -19.92 12.30
N GLY A 95 -55.79 -19.53 13.36
CA GLY A 95 -55.74 -20.35 14.57
C GLY A 95 -54.44 -20.41 15.37
N SER A 96 -53.33 -19.77 14.97
CA SER A 96 -52.09 -19.85 15.76
C SER A 96 -51.48 -18.47 16.01
N ALA A 97 -51.92 -17.83 17.10
CA ALA A 97 -51.26 -16.67 17.67
C ALA A 97 -49.97 -17.12 18.40
N VAL A 98 -48.94 -17.45 17.62
CA VAL A 98 -47.57 -17.43 18.16
C VAL A 98 -47.13 -15.96 18.08
N PRO A 99 -46.73 -15.32 19.19
CA PRO A 99 -46.14 -13.99 19.11
C PRO A 99 -44.84 -14.13 18.34
N THR A 100 -44.79 -13.62 17.11
CA THR A 100 -43.52 -13.38 16.45
C THR A 100 -42.72 -12.45 17.37
N PRO A 101 -41.49 -12.80 17.77
CA PRO A 101 -40.68 -11.87 18.53
C PRO A 101 -40.51 -10.62 17.67
N HIS A 102 -40.88 -9.48 18.23
CA HIS A 102 -40.78 -8.14 17.67
C HIS A 102 -39.31 -7.70 17.73
N TRP A 103 -38.41 -8.55 17.23
CA TRP A 103 -36.98 -8.29 17.18
C TRP A 103 -36.77 -7.08 16.27
N ALA A 104 -36.10 -6.07 16.83
CA ALA A 104 -35.94 -4.71 16.36
C ALA A 104 -36.08 -4.47 14.85
N SER A 105 -36.89 -3.47 14.47
CA SER A 105 -36.93 -2.93 13.11
C SER A 105 -35.52 -2.48 12.69
N LEU A 106 -34.83 -3.32 11.93
CA LEU A 106 -33.52 -3.01 11.37
C LEU A 106 -33.64 -1.77 10.48
N THR A 107 -32.70 -0.83 10.64
CA THR A 107 -32.64 0.37 9.81
C THR A 107 -31.43 0.32 8.90
N TYR A 108 -31.66 0.61 7.62
CA TYR A 108 -30.62 0.65 6.61
C TYR A 108 -29.83 1.97 6.67
N LEU A 109 -28.50 1.86 6.65
CA LEU A 109 -27.56 2.97 6.50
C LEU A 109 -26.89 2.86 5.12
N ASP A 110 -27.19 3.80 4.23
CA ASP A 110 -26.55 3.90 2.92
C ASP A 110 -25.16 4.53 3.05
N TYR A 111 -24.11 3.73 2.83
CA TYR A 111 -22.72 4.19 2.88
C TYR A 111 -22.25 4.87 1.59
N THR A 112 -23.06 4.85 0.52
CA THR A 112 -22.73 5.44 -0.78
C THR A 112 -22.39 6.92 -0.68
N GLN A 113 -23.15 7.67 0.12
CA GLN A 113 -22.96 9.11 0.27
C GLN A 113 -21.66 9.45 1.02
N SER A 114 -21.35 8.74 2.11
CA SER A 114 -20.07 8.89 2.81
C SER A 114 -18.90 8.58 1.88
N PHE A 115 -18.98 7.49 1.12
CA PHE A 115 -17.90 7.13 0.21
C PHE A 115 -17.73 8.16 -0.93
N THR A 116 -18.84 8.70 -1.45
CA THR A 116 -18.80 9.79 -2.44
C THR A 116 -18.13 11.05 -1.87
N LEU A 117 -18.42 11.41 -0.61
CA LEU A 117 -17.78 12.55 0.05
C LEU A 117 -16.27 12.35 0.23
N PHE A 118 -15.80 11.13 0.47
CA PHE A 118 -14.35 10.87 0.51
C PHE A 118 -13.71 11.12 -0.85
N MET A 119 -14.37 10.78 -1.96
CA MET A 119 -13.85 11.09 -3.30
C MET A 119 -13.86 12.60 -3.56
N GLN A 120 -14.92 13.31 -3.17
CA GLN A 120 -14.96 14.76 -3.27
C GLN A 120 -13.86 15.44 -2.44
N CYS A 121 -13.54 14.90 -1.27
CA CYS A 121 -12.41 15.34 -0.45
C CYS A 121 -11.08 15.12 -1.17
N LEU A 122 -10.84 13.95 -1.76
CA LEU A 122 -9.60 13.66 -2.49
C LEU A 122 -9.41 14.58 -3.73
N GLU A 123 -10.49 15.09 -4.30
CA GLU A 123 -10.45 15.96 -5.49
C GLU A 123 -10.34 17.44 -5.14
N ASN A 124 -11.05 17.90 -4.11
CA ASN A 124 -11.29 19.33 -3.88
C ASN A 124 -10.74 19.87 -2.55
N GLU A 125 -10.32 19.00 -1.62
CA GLU A 125 -9.81 19.46 -0.33
C GLU A 125 -8.47 20.19 -0.49
N ARG A 126 -8.38 21.36 0.14
CA ARG A 126 -7.18 22.19 0.12
C ARG A 126 -6.43 22.13 1.44
N ASP A 127 -7.06 21.71 2.53
CA ASP A 127 -6.38 21.57 3.82
C ASP A 127 -5.69 20.20 3.93
N TRP A 128 -4.36 20.19 4.04
CA TRP A 128 -3.58 18.95 4.16
C TRP A 128 -3.96 18.11 5.36
N SER A 129 -4.34 18.72 6.49
CA SER A 129 -4.70 18.01 7.71
C SER A 129 -5.99 17.20 7.57
N VAL A 130 -6.91 17.67 6.71
CA VAL A 130 -8.13 16.95 6.34
C VAL A 130 -7.80 15.86 5.34
N LEU A 131 -7.04 16.19 4.29
CA LEU A 131 -6.68 15.25 3.22
C LEU A 131 -5.89 14.04 3.76
N VAL A 132 -4.87 14.28 4.58
CA VAL A 132 -4.06 13.21 5.19
C VAL A 132 -4.91 12.34 6.11
N CYS A 133 -5.90 12.92 6.80
CA CYS A 133 -6.83 12.14 7.61
C CYS A 133 -7.60 11.12 6.76
N VAL A 134 -8.02 11.49 5.55
CA VAL A 134 -8.66 10.54 4.61
C VAL A 134 -7.66 9.48 4.16
N LEU A 135 -6.49 9.90 3.68
CA LEU A 135 -5.47 9.01 3.14
C LEU A 135 -4.94 7.99 4.17
N ASP A 136 -4.79 8.36 5.44
CA ASP A 136 -4.29 7.48 6.49
C ASP A 136 -5.33 6.44 6.94
N ASN A 137 -6.63 6.78 6.89
CA ASN A 137 -7.70 5.91 7.35
C ASN A 137 -8.28 5.03 6.25
N LEU A 138 -8.26 5.48 5.00
CA LEU A 138 -8.79 4.72 3.85
C LEU A 138 -8.22 3.30 3.76
N PRO A 139 -6.92 3.02 3.96
CA PRO A 139 -6.40 1.66 3.90
C PRO A 139 -7.03 0.73 4.94
N ARG A 140 -7.36 1.27 6.13
CA ARG A 140 -8.03 0.51 7.20
C ARG A 140 -9.52 0.31 6.88
N LEU A 141 -10.18 1.31 6.32
CA LEU A 141 -11.57 1.19 5.87
C LEU A 141 -11.70 0.17 4.74
N LEU A 142 -10.80 0.22 3.75
CA LEU A 142 -10.76 -0.68 2.59
C LEU A 142 -10.50 -2.15 2.97
N GLN A 143 -9.97 -2.44 4.17
CA GLN A 143 -9.91 -3.83 4.65
C GLN A 143 -11.29 -4.39 4.99
N ASN A 144 -12.24 -3.54 5.39
CA ASN A 144 -13.62 -3.94 5.66
C ASN A 144 -14.45 -3.96 4.37
N LYS A 145 -14.26 -5.01 3.57
CA LYS A 145 -14.97 -5.15 2.28
C LYS A 145 -16.48 -5.07 2.40
N THR A 146 -17.07 -5.53 3.53
CA THR A 146 -18.52 -5.52 3.73
C THR A 146 -19.11 -4.11 3.61
N ILE A 147 -18.55 -3.10 4.30
CA ILE A 147 -19.09 -1.73 4.25
C ILE A 147 -18.78 -1.03 2.92
N ILE A 148 -17.62 -1.31 2.32
CA ILE A 148 -17.24 -0.71 1.03
C ILE A 148 -18.10 -1.25 -0.11
N LEU A 149 -18.33 -2.56 -0.14
CA LEU A 149 -19.11 -3.21 -1.19
C LEU A 149 -20.62 -3.08 -0.99
N SER A 150 -21.07 -2.57 0.16
CA SER A 150 -22.47 -2.20 0.36
C SER A 150 -22.82 -0.85 -0.27
N ALA A 151 -21.81 -0.04 -0.60
CA ALA A 151 -21.97 1.17 -1.41
C ALA A 151 -22.03 0.84 -2.91
N LYS A 152 -22.39 1.82 -3.75
CA LYS A 152 -22.41 1.66 -5.21
C LYS A 152 -21.06 1.16 -5.74
N HIS A 153 -21.08 0.06 -6.51
CA HIS A 153 -19.88 -0.60 -7.05
C HIS A 153 -18.97 0.31 -7.88
N THR A 154 -19.53 1.29 -8.59
CA THR A 154 -18.75 2.22 -9.45
C THR A 154 -17.79 3.12 -8.66
N LEU A 155 -18.03 3.30 -7.35
CA LEU A 155 -17.21 4.16 -6.50
C LEU A 155 -15.79 3.59 -6.29
N VAL A 156 -15.62 2.26 -6.34
CA VAL A 156 -14.31 1.62 -6.18
C VAL A 156 -13.40 1.93 -7.38
N ASP A 157 -13.91 1.82 -8.61
CA ASP A 157 -13.14 2.21 -9.80
C ASP A 157 -12.84 3.71 -9.80
N THR A 158 -13.83 4.52 -9.39
CA THR A 158 -13.70 5.98 -9.34
C THR A 158 -12.66 6.41 -8.31
N LEU A 159 -12.64 5.79 -7.12
CA LEU A 159 -11.61 6.02 -6.11
C LEU A 159 -10.22 5.70 -6.68
N CYS A 160 -10.07 4.55 -7.33
CA CYS A 160 -8.80 4.19 -7.97
C CYS A 160 -8.40 5.21 -9.03
N CYS A 161 -9.36 5.75 -9.80
CA CYS A 161 -9.11 6.80 -10.78
C CYS A 161 -8.50 8.03 -10.15
N ARG A 162 -9.08 8.51 -9.06
CA ARG A 162 -8.63 9.73 -8.38
C ARG A 162 -7.25 9.54 -7.77
N LEU A 163 -7.04 8.42 -7.08
CA LEU A 163 -5.73 8.10 -6.50
C LEU A 163 -4.64 7.98 -7.56
N CYS A 164 -4.93 7.34 -8.71
CA CYS A 164 -3.99 7.29 -9.83
C CYS A 164 -3.69 8.69 -10.37
N ALA A 165 -4.72 9.53 -10.54
CA ALA A 165 -4.56 10.91 -11.01
C ALA A 165 -3.65 11.72 -10.07
N MET A 166 -3.83 11.62 -8.75
CA MET A 166 -2.98 12.29 -7.74
C MET A 166 -1.49 11.94 -7.86
N ILE A 167 -1.14 10.74 -8.34
CA ILE A 167 0.25 10.33 -8.56
C ILE A 167 0.75 10.79 -9.94
N THR A 168 -0.07 10.59 -10.98
CA THR A 168 0.34 10.81 -12.37
C THR A 168 0.32 12.27 -12.79
N ASP A 169 -0.44 13.12 -12.12
CA ASP A 169 -0.51 14.53 -12.47
C ASP A 169 0.86 15.19 -12.26
N ARG A 170 1.42 15.65 -13.37
CA ARG A 170 2.75 16.29 -13.40
C ARG A 170 2.66 17.79 -13.18
N GLN A 171 1.47 18.38 -13.30
CA GLN A 171 1.30 19.83 -13.36
C GLN A 171 1.37 20.54 -12.00
N LEU A 172 1.62 19.82 -10.90
CA LEU A 172 1.89 20.36 -9.55
C LEU A 172 0.79 21.23 -8.91
N GLY A 173 -0.21 21.69 -9.66
CA GLY A 173 -1.23 22.62 -9.18
C GLY A 173 -1.96 22.14 -7.93
N PHE A 174 -2.29 20.84 -7.85
CA PHE A 174 -2.95 20.31 -6.65
C PHE A 174 -2.08 20.42 -5.40
N LEU A 175 -0.77 20.14 -5.49
CA LEU A 175 0.16 20.19 -4.35
C LEU A 175 0.50 21.63 -3.95
N GLU A 176 0.62 22.53 -4.91
CA GLU A 176 0.92 23.96 -4.69
C GLU A 176 -0.25 24.71 -4.07
N GLU A 177 -1.48 24.26 -4.31
CA GLU A 177 -2.71 24.83 -3.78
C GLU A 177 -3.12 24.23 -2.41
N LEU A 178 -2.29 23.38 -1.79
CA LEU A 178 -2.55 22.83 -0.46
C LEU A 178 -2.12 23.80 0.64
N ASP A 179 -3.01 23.98 1.62
CA ASP A 179 -2.80 24.72 2.85
C ASP A 179 -2.42 23.78 4.00
N ALA A 180 -1.93 24.35 5.11
CA ALA A 180 -1.61 23.63 6.35
C ALA A 180 -0.61 22.47 6.19
N ILE A 181 0.29 22.60 5.22
CA ILE A 181 1.34 21.62 4.94
C ILE A 181 2.45 21.73 6.02
N PRO A 182 3.05 20.60 6.48
CA PRO A 182 4.22 20.63 7.36
C PRO A 182 5.43 21.33 6.73
N ASN A 183 6.33 21.83 7.56
CA ASN A 183 7.62 22.35 7.09
C ASN A 183 8.39 21.27 6.32
N ASP A 184 9.04 21.67 5.22
CA ASP A 184 9.83 20.80 4.33
C ASP A 184 9.06 19.65 3.66
N PHE A 185 7.73 19.76 3.55
CA PHE A 185 6.92 18.73 2.90
C PHE A 185 7.23 18.62 1.41
N THR A 186 7.58 17.40 1.00
CA THR A 186 7.95 17.12 -0.38
C THR A 186 6.87 16.34 -1.11
N ARG A 187 6.93 16.35 -2.45
CA ARG A 187 6.12 15.45 -3.29
C ARG A 187 6.28 13.97 -2.91
N SER A 188 7.46 13.58 -2.41
CA SER A 188 7.72 12.22 -1.94
C SER A 188 6.87 11.89 -0.71
N ASP A 189 6.68 12.84 0.20
CA ASP A 189 5.88 12.68 1.40
C ASP A 189 4.39 12.62 1.07
N PHE A 190 3.93 13.44 0.11
CA PHE A 190 2.59 13.34 -0.45
C PHE A 190 2.31 11.96 -1.06
N HIS A 191 3.20 11.48 -1.95
CA HIS A 191 3.07 10.15 -2.53
C HIS A 191 3.07 9.06 -1.44
N ALA A 192 3.82 9.26 -0.35
CA ALA A 192 3.86 8.31 0.75
C ALA A 192 2.53 8.15 1.50
N ALA A 193 1.69 9.19 1.53
CA ALA A 193 0.33 9.10 2.05
C ALA A 193 -0.64 8.39 1.07
N VAL A 194 -0.43 8.54 -0.24
CA VAL A 194 -1.33 7.98 -1.27
C VAL A 194 -1.07 6.49 -1.56
N PHE A 195 0.20 6.07 -1.60
CA PHE A 195 0.57 4.69 -1.96
C PHE A 195 -0.04 3.59 -1.08
N PRO A 196 -0.19 3.75 0.25
CA PRO A 196 -0.91 2.79 1.08
C PRO A 196 -2.34 2.52 0.62
N VAL A 197 -3.04 3.56 0.15
CA VAL A 197 -4.40 3.42 -0.38
C VAL A 197 -4.37 2.64 -1.70
N LEU A 198 -3.48 3.00 -2.64
CA LEU A 198 -3.29 2.27 -3.90
C LEU A 198 -2.91 0.80 -3.65
N GLY A 199 -2.09 0.52 -2.63
CA GLY A 199 -1.76 -0.83 -2.20
C GLY A 199 -3.01 -1.61 -1.79
N ALA A 200 -3.89 -1.02 -0.98
CA ALA A 200 -5.16 -1.65 -0.59
C ALA A 200 -6.11 -1.88 -1.78
N MET A 201 -6.11 -0.98 -2.77
CA MET A 201 -6.94 -1.10 -3.99
C MET A 201 -6.62 -2.35 -4.82
N THR A 202 -5.40 -2.91 -4.72
CA THR A 202 -5.07 -4.17 -5.42
C THR A 202 -5.98 -5.32 -5.02
N THR A 203 -6.51 -5.32 -3.78
CA THR A 203 -7.44 -6.34 -3.28
C THR A 203 -8.86 -6.22 -3.87
N TYR A 204 -9.14 -5.13 -4.58
CA TYR A 204 -10.41 -4.85 -5.24
C TYR A 204 -10.36 -5.05 -6.76
N HIS A 205 -9.33 -5.73 -7.29
CA HIS A 205 -9.12 -5.97 -8.72
C HIS A 205 -10.38 -6.39 -9.50
N ASN A 206 -11.26 -7.23 -8.94
CA ASN A 206 -12.51 -7.67 -9.58
C ASN A 206 -13.55 -6.55 -9.80
N PHE A 207 -13.41 -5.42 -9.10
CA PHE A 207 -14.27 -4.24 -9.21
C PHE A 207 -13.61 -3.11 -10.01
N LEU A 208 -12.41 -3.35 -10.57
CA LEU A 208 -11.67 -2.38 -11.37
C LEU A 208 -11.74 -2.75 -12.85
N GLU A 209 -11.97 -1.76 -13.70
CA GLU A 209 -11.89 -1.97 -15.14
C GLU A 209 -10.45 -2.33 -15.56
N ARG A 210 -10.27 -3.07 -16.66
CA ARG A 210 -8.93 -3.42 -17.18
C ARG A 210 -8.03 -2.21 -17.40
N ARG A 211 -8.61 -1.09 -17.86
CA ARG A 211 -7.88 0.19 -18.00
C ARG A 211 -7.40 0.68 -16.63
N ARG A 212 -8.26 0.62 -15.61
CA ARG A 212 -7.92 1.04 -14.25
C ARG A 212 -6.86 0.16 -13.61
N GLN A 213 -6.95 -1.16 -13.79
CA GLN A 213 -5.92 -2.10 -13.34
C GLN A 213 -4.55 -1.75 -13.94
N LYS A 214 -4.51 -1.36 -15.22
CA LYS A 214 -3.28 -0.92 -15.90
C LYS A 214 -2.72 0.36 -15.27
N ASP A 215 -3.57 1.35 -15.02
CA ASP A 215 -3.16 2.62 -14.39
C ASP A 215 -2.65 2.38 -12.97
N LEU A 216 -3.32 1.53 -12.19
CA LEU A 216 -2.89 1.12 -10.86
C LEU A 216 -1.50 0.47 -10.87
N ILE A 217 -1.28 -0.52 -11.74
CA ILE A 217 0.04 -1.18 -11.85
C ILE A 217 1.13 -0.18 -12.25
N LYS A 218 0.85 0.75 -13.16
CA LYS A 218 1.81 1.80 -13.54
C LYS A 218 2.12 2.77 -12.39
N CYS A 219 1.13 3.14 -11.58
CA CYS A 219 1.38 3.95 -10.38
C CYS A 219 2.27 3.19 -9.40
N LEU A 220 2.00 1.90 -9.16
CA LEU A 220 2.84 1.05 -8.29
C LEU A 220 4.26 0.89 -8.84
N GLU A 221 4.41 0.72 -10.15
CA GLU A 221 5.71 0.68 -10.83
C GLU A 221 6.51 1.97 -10.60
N PHE A 222 5.86 3.13 -10.78
CA PHE A 222 6.46 4.43 -10.49
C PHE A 222 6.86 4.56 -9.01
N GLY A 223 6.03 4.07 -8.10
CA GLY A 223 6.28 4.10 -6.65
C GLY A 223 7.49 3.29 -6.19
N MET A 224 8.02 2.39 -7.02
CA MET A 224 9.18 1.58 -6.67
C MET A 224 10.47 2.40 -6.47
N VAL A 225 10.57 3.61 -7.04
CA VAL A 225 11.74 4.49 -6.88
C VAL A 225 11.55 5.49 -5.71
N SER A 226 10.43 5.40 -4.99
CA SER A 226 10.12 6.28 -3.86
C SER A 226 10.41 5.63 -2.51
N LYS A 227 10.18 6.38 -1.41
CA LYS A 227 10.21 5.86 -0.03
C LYS A 227 9.26 4.67 0.18
N CYS A 228 8.27 4.47 -0.69
CA CYS A 228 7.27 3.40 -0.63
C CYS A 228 7.63 2.14 -1.44
N ALA A 229 8.89 2.00 -1.88
CA ALA A 229 9.33 0.90 -2.73
C ALA A 229 8.89 -0.49 -2.23
N LYS A 230 9.10 -0.77 -0.94
CA LYS A 230 8.72 -2.04 -0.31
C LYS A 230 7.21 -2.33 -0.45
N LEU A 231 6.38 -1.33 -0.21
CA LEU A 231 4.92 -1.46 -0.34
C LEU A 231 4.54 -1.72 -1.79
N CYS A 232 5.13 -0.97 -2.72
CA CYS A 232 4.84 -1.09 -4.14
C CYS A 232 5.23 -2.47 -4.70
N VAL A 233 6.40 -3.00 -4.33
CA VAL A 233 6.83 -4.35 -4.74
C VAL A 233 5.89 -5.44 -4.19
N ASN A 234 5.46 -5.32 -2.94
CA ASN A 234 4.48 -6.25 -2.37
C ASN A 234 3.12 -6.18 -3.08
N ALA A 235 2.66 -4.97 -3.40
CA ALA A 235 1.43 -4.76 -4.16
C ALA A 235 1.54 -5.30 -5.59
N LEU A 236 2.67 -5.08 -6.28
CA LEU A 236 2.95 -5.66 -7.61
C LEU A 236 3.02 -7.19 -7.59
N ARG A 237 3.52 -7.78 -6.50
CA ARG A 237 3.44 -9.23 -6.28
C ARG A 237 2.00 -9.70 -6.21
N LEU A 238 1.12 -8.99 -5.50
CA LEU A 238 -0.30 -9.33 -5.48
C LEU A 238 -0.95 -9.13 -6.85
N SER A 239 -0.61 -8.05 -7.57
CA SER A 239 -1.04 -7.80 -8.95
C SER A 239 -0.63 -8.91 -9.92
N THR A 240 0.51 -9.56 -9.67
CA THR A 240 0.96 -10.73 -10.44
C THR A 240 0.04 -11.93 -10.26
N LEU A 241 -0.58 -12.08 -9.09
CA LEU A 241 -1.50 -13.18 -8.81
C LEU A 241 -2.92 -12.87 -9.31
N GLU A 242 -3.41 -11.66 -9.04
CA GLU A 242 -4.82 -11.27 -9.20
C GLU A 242 -5.14 -10.59 -10.54
N MET A 243 -4.16 -9.96 -11.19
CA MET A 243 -4.34 -9.16 -12.42
C MET A 243 -3.42 -9.66 -13.55
N GLN A 244 -3.35 -10.99 -13.72
CA GLN A 244 -2.38 -11.67 -14.60
C GLN A 244 -2.35 -11.14 -16.04
N GLU A 245 -3.50 -10.92 -16.68
CA GLU A 245 -3.57 -10.47 -18.08
C GLU A 245 -2.92 -9.10 -18.30
N VAL A 246 -3.18 -8.16 -17.39
CA VAL A 246 -2.63 -6.80 -17.47
C VAL A 246 -1.16 -6.81 -17.04
N MET A 247 -0.85 -7.51 -15.96
CA MET A 247 0.51 -7.60 -15.42
C MET A 247 1.47 -8.23 -16.43
N MET A 248 1.08 -9.29 -17.15
CA MET A 248 1.92 -9.92 -18.18
C MET A 248 2.45 -8.92 -19.21
N ARG A 249 1.64 -7.93 -19.60
CA ARG A 249 2.02 -6.90 -20.58
C ARG A 249 2.92 -5.80 -20.00
N LEU A 250 2.83 -5.55 -18.70
CA LEU A 250 3.61 -4.52 -18.00
C LEU A 250 4.87 -5.08 -17.34
N LEU A 251 4.96 -6.40 -17.17
CA LEU A 251 6.02 -7.07 -16.45
C LEU A 251 7.44 -6.73 -16.95
N PRO A 252 7.72 -6.63 -18.27
CA PRO A 252 9.04 -6.19 -18.74
C PRO A 252 9.45 -4.82 -18.20
N SER A 253 8.52 -3.84 -18.22
CA SER A 253 8.75 -2.50 -17.68
C SER A 253 8.98 -2.52 -16.17
N VAL A 254 8.17 -3.30 -15.44
CA VAL A 254 8.31 -3.49 -13.99
C VAL A 254 9.67 -4.10 -13.64
N LEU A 255 10.14 -5.12 -14.37
CA LEU A 255 11.45 -5.73 -14.14
C LEU A 255 12.58 -4.73 -14.42
N LEU A 256 12.51 -3.98 -15.51
CA LEU A 256 13.48 -2.94 -15.84
C LEU A 256 13.54 -1.84 -14.78
N GLN A 257 12.39 -1.47 -14.19
CA GLN A 257 12.38 -0.48 -13.13
C GLN A 257 12.94 -1.05 -11.82
N LEU A 258 12.65 -2.31 -11.53
CA LEU A 258 13.19 -3.01 -10.35
C LEU A 258 14.70 -3.21 -10.43
N SER A 259 15.27 -3.40 -11.62
CA SER A 259 16.73 -3.55 -11.81
C SER A 259 17.53 -2.28 -11.52
N LYS A 260 16.88 -1.12 -11.48
CA LYS A 260 17.51 0.17 -11.13
C LYS A 260 17.56 0.41 -9.62
N ILE A 261 16.87 -0.41 -8.83
CA ILE A 261 16.78 -0.22 -7.38
C ILE A 261 17.97 -0.90 -6.71
N SER A 262 18.65 -0.15 -5.85
CA SER A 262 19.78 -0.66 -5.08
C SER A 262 19.36 -1.83 -4.19
N ALA A 263 20.17 -2.88 -4.17
CA ALA A 263 19.95 -4.03 -3.31
C ALA A 263 20.22 -3.67 -1.84
N THR A 264 19.16 -3.50 -1.06
CA THR A 264 19.20 -3.21 0.39
C THR A 264 18.56 -4.34 1.20
N MET A 265 18.86 -4.41 2.52
CA MET A 265 18.29 -5.45 3.39
C MET A 265 16.76 -5.42 3.42
N THR A 266 16.19 -4.22 3.45
CA THR A 266 14.73 -4.01 3.56
C THR A 266 13.99 -4.44 2.29
N MET A 267 14.66 -4.40 1.14
CA MET A 267 14.11 -4.79 -0.16
C MET A 267 14.38 -6.24 -0.54
N ALA A 268 15.32 -6.92 0.11
CA ALA A 268 15.73 -8.27 -0.27
C ALA A 268 14.58 -9.29 -0.31
N ILE A 269 13.81 -9.40 0.79
CA ILE A 269 12.68 -10.33 0.84
C ILE A 269 11.57 -9.95 -0.15
N PRO A 270 11.08 -8.68 -0.20
CA PRO A 270 10.06 -8.27 -1.18
C PRO A 270 10.45 -8.59 -2.63
N VAL A 271 11.68 -8.24 -3.03
CA VAL A 271 12.17 -8.43 -4.41
C VAL A 271 12.28 -9.91 -4.76
N LEU A 272 12.93 -10.70 -3.91
CA LEU A 272 13.10 -12.12 -4.17
C LEU A 272 11.77 -12.88 -4.13
N ALA A 273 10.85 -12.51 -3.24
CA ALA A 273 9.51 -13.09 -3.18
C ALA A 273 8.67 -12.73 -4.42
N PHE A 274 8.83 -11.52 -4.96
CA PHE A 274 8.21 -11.11 -6.23
C PHE A 274 8.70 -11.97 -7.39
N LEU A 275 10.03 -12.07 -7.58
CA LEU A 275 10.63 -12.91 -8.63
C LEU A 275 10.26 -14.39 -8.47
N SER A 276 10.22 -14.90 -7.24
CA SER A 276 9.79 -16.27 -6.94
C SER A 276 8.31 -16.52 -7.24
N SER A 277 7.45 -15.49 -7.12
CA SER A 277 6.03 -15.62 -7.43
C SER A 277 5.79 -15.69 -8.94
N ILE A 278 6.51 -14.87 -9.72
CA ILE A 278 6.40 -14.85 -11.19
C ILE A 278 6.78 -16.21 -11.79
N VAL A 279 7.91 -16.79 -11.36
CA VAL A 279 8.42 -18.04 -11.97
C VAL A 279 7.54 -19.26 -11.74
N ARG A 280 6.63 -19.18 -10.76
CA ARG A 280 5.61 -20.21 -10.50
C ARG A 280 4.41 -20.13 -11.44
N LEU A 281 4.33 -19.08 -12.26
CA LEU A 281 3.24 -18.81 -13.19
C LEU A 281 3.77 -18.79 -14.63
N PRO A 282 3.80 -19.94 -15.34
CA PRO A 282 4.36 -20.03 -16.69
C PRO A 282 3.84 -19.00 -17.69
N LYS A 283 2.56 -18.62 -17.56
CA LYS A 283 1.93 -17.61 -18.41
C LYS A 283 2.61 -16.24 -18.31
N MET A 284 3.21 -15.89 -17.17
CA MET A 284 3.79 -14.57 -16.95
C MET A 284 5.09 -14.34 -17.72
N TYR A 285 5.84 -15.40 -18.01
CA TYR A 285 7.13 -15.32 -18.69
C TYR A 285 7.16 -16.06 -20.04
N VAL A 286 5.99 -16.47 -20.54
CA VAL A 286 5.89 -17.20 -21.82
C VAL A 286 6.45 -16.39 -22.99
N ASN A 287 6.29 -15.06 -22.96
CA ASN A 287 6.72 -14.13 -24.00
C ASN A 287 8.08 -13.49 -23.74
N PHE A 288 8.80 -13.88 -22.68
CA PHE A 288 10.09 -13.30 -22.37
C PHE A 288 11.10 -13.59 -23.48
N VAL A 289 11.83 -12.55 -23.86
CA VAL A 289 13.06 -12.64 -24.64
C VAL A 289 14.25 -12.62 -23.69
N GLU A 290 15.45 -12.69 -24.25
CA GLU A 290 16.69 -12.80 -23.48
C GLU A 290 16.87 -11.65 -22.47
N ASP A 291 16.53 -10.42 -22.85
CA ASP A 291 16.67 -9.23 -22.01
C ASP A 291 15.84 -9.27 -20.72
N GLU A 292 14.63 -9.83 -20.74
CA GLU A 292 13.85 -9.97 -19.51
C GLU A 292 14.45 -11.03 -18.59
N TYR A 293 14.97 -12.14 -19.12
CA TYR A 293 15.69 -13.13 -18.31
C TYR A 293 16.96 -12.51 -17.71
N LEU A 294 17.72 -11.76 -18.50
CA LEU A 294 18.91 -11.04 -18.03
C LEU A 294 18.56 -10.07 -16.90
N SER A 295 17.47 -9.33 -17.05
CA SER A 295 16.95 -8.42 -16.02
C SER A 295 16.64 -9.15 -14.72
N VAL A 296 15.98 -10.31 -14.77
CA VAL A 296 15.71 -11.15 -13.59
C VAL A 296 17.00 -11.54 -12.88
N PHE A 297 18.01 -12.00 -13.60
CA PHE A 297 19.30 -12.36 -13.00
C PHE A 297 20.03 -11.15 -12.43
N ALA A 298 20.02 -10.02 -13.15
CA ALA A 298 20.64 -8.78 -12.69
C ALA A 298 20.02 -8.27 -11.38
N ILE A 299 18.70 -8.43 -11.21
CA ILE A 299 17.99 -8.08 -9.96
C ILE A 299 18.37 -9.03 -8.81
N ALA A 300 18.46 -10.34 -9.08
CA ALA A 300 18.68 -11.35 -8.04
C ALA A 300 20.14 -11.45 -7.57
N LEU A 301 21.10 -11.26 -8.48
CA LEU A 301 22.54 -11.46 -8.23
C LEU A 301 23.08 -10.63 -7.05
N PRO A 302 22.80 -9.32 -6.91
CA PRO A 302 23.29 -8.54 -5.78
C PRO A 302 22.93 -9.12 -4.40
N TYR A 303 21.82 -9.86 -4.30
CA TYR A 303 21.36 -10.48 -3.06
C TYR A 303 22.09 -11.78 -2.69
N THR A 304 23.05 -12.24 -3.50
CA THR A 304 23.87 -13.42 -3.21
C THR A 304 25.11 -13.12 -2.35
N ASN A 305 25.38 -11.86 -2.02
CA ASN A 305 26.52 -11.47 -1.19
C ASN A 305 26.30 -11.90 0.29
N PRO A 306 27.07 -12.86 0.83
CA PRO A 306 26.91 -13.38 2.20
C PRO A 306 27.41 -12.46 3.30
N PHE A 307 28.19 -11.43 2.97
CA PHE A 307 28.66 -10.42 3.92
C PHE A 307 27.65 -9.30 4.10
N LYS A 308 26.87 -9.03 3.05
CA LYS A 308 25.77 -8.08 3.11
C LYS A 308 24.54 -8.75 3.72
N PHE A 309 24.06 -9.85 3.15
CA PHE A 309 22.74 -10.38 3.50
C PHE A 309 22.81 -11.61 4.43
N SER A 310 21.72 -11.86 5.15
CA SER A 310 21.58 -13.06 5.99
C SER A 310 21.67 -14.35 5.17
N HIS A 311 22.06 -15.45 5.82
CA HIS A 311 22.12 -16.77 5.20
C HIS A 311 20.81 -17.17 4.50
N TYR A 312 19.67 -16.84 5.12
CA TYR A 312 18.35 -17.05 4.52
C TYR A 312 18.17 -16.28 3.20
N THR A 313 18.53 -14.99 3.18
CA THR A 313 18.40 -14.15 1.99
C THR A 313 19.28 -14.64 0.86
N VAL A 314 20.54 -14.97 1.17
CA VAL A 314 21.49 -15.48 0.18
C VAL A 314 21.04 -16.82 -0.37
N SER A 315 20.57 -17.73 0.49
CA SER A 315 20.02 -19.03 0.07
C SER A 315 18.81 -18.84 -0.84
N LEU A 316 17.90 -17.91 -0.49
CA LEU A 316 16.75 -17.58 -1.32
C LEU A 316 17.15 -16.99 -2.66
N ALA A 317 18.16 -16.11 -2.72
CA ALA A 317 18.65 -15.53 -3.96
C ALA A 317 19.22 -16.60 -4.89
N HIS A 318 20.04 -17.51 -4.37
CA HIS A 318 20.55 -18.66 -5.14
C HIS A 318 19.42 -19.56 -5.64
N HIS A 319 18.42 -19.83 -4.80
CA HIS A 319 17.25 -20.60 -5.17
C HIS A 319 16.45 -19.94 -6.30
N VAL A 320 16.22 -18.62 -6.23
CA VAL A 320 15.55 -17.84 -7.27
C VAL A 320 16.33 -17.92 -8.58
N ILE A 321 17.66 -17.69 -8.56
CA ILE A 321 18.52 -17.79 -9.74
C ILE A 321 18.43 -19.20 -10.36
N ALA A 322 18.53 -20.25 -9.55
CA ALA A 322 18.50 -21.63 -10.03
C ALA A 322 17.16 -21.97 -10.71
N ILE A 323 16.02 -21.64 -10.08
CA ILE A 323 14.71 -21.91 -10.68
C ILE A 323 14.51 -21.12 -11.98
N TRP A 324 14.89 -19.85 -12.01
CA TRP A 324 14.79 -19.04 -13.22
C TRP A 324 15.66 -19.57 -14.35
N PHE A 325 16.88 -20.04 -14.05
CA PHE A 325 17.75 -20.67 -15.04
C PHE A 325 17.16 -21.99 -15.58
N ILE A 326 16.55 -22.80 -14.71
CA ILE A 326 15.86 -24.04 -15.11
C ILE A 326 14.64 -23.75 -15.98
N ARG A 327 13.88 -22.69 -15.70
CA ARG A 327 12.69 -22.30 -16.48
C ARG A 327 13.01 -21.51 -17.74
N CYS A 328 14.20 -20.92 -17.83
CA CYS A 328 14.66 -20.22 -19.02
C CYS A 328 14.76 -21.18 -20.22
N ARG A 329 14.42 -20.66 -21.41
CA ARG A 329 14.50 -21.39 -22.68
C ARG A 329 15.92 -21.87 -22.94
N LEU A 330 16.06 -23.09 -23.47
CA LEU A 330 17.36 -23.74 -23.70
C LEU A 330 18.27 -22.92 -24.62
N SER A 331 17.70 -22.22 -25.60
CA SER A 331 18.45 -21.39 -26.56
C SER A 331 19.27 -20.29 -25.90
N PHE A 332 18.76 -19.66 -24.84
CA PHE A 332 19.38 -18.48 -24.22
C PHE A 332 20.39 -18.83 -23.12
N ARG A 333 20.39 -20.08 -22.62
CA ARG A 333 21.18 -20.43 -21.42
C ARG A 333 22.66 -20.20 -21.61
N LYS A 334 23.21 -20.53 -22.79
CA LYS A 334 24.65 -20.42 -23.05
C LYS A 334 25.14 -18.98 -22.92
N ASP A 335 24.34 -18.03 -23.38
CA ASP A 335 24.69 -16.60 -23.39
C ASP A 335 24.51 -15.95 -22.01
N LEU A 336 23.59 -16.48 -21.19
CA LEU A 336 23.34 -16.02 -19.83
C LEU A 336 24.37 -16.53 -18.80
N VAL A 337 25.00 -17.70 -19.02
CA VAL A 337 25.96 -18.28 -18.07
C VAL A 337 27.14 -17.33 -17.74
N PRO A 338 27.84 -16.73 -18.72
CA PRO A 338 28.95 -15.81 -18.45
C PRO A 338 28.55 -14.66 -17.54
N PHE A 339 27.35 -14.09 -17.74
CA PHE A 339 26.82 -13.01 -16.92
C PHE A 339 26.59 -13.47 -15.47
N ILE A 340 25.92 -14.61 -15.27
CA ILE A 340 25.65 -15.17 -13.93
C ILE A 340 26.96 -15.49 -13.21
N GLN A 341 27.92 -16.14 -13.89
CA GLN A 341 29.22 -16.48 -13.31
C GLN A 341 30.00 -15.23 -12.90
N LYS A 342 30.02 -14.20 -13.75
CA LYS A 342 30.68 -12.93 -13.46
C LYS A 342 30.07 -12.26 -12.23
N GLY A 343 28.73 -12.21 -12.15
CA GLY A 343 28.02 -11.63 -11.01
C GLY A 343 28.28 -12.36 -9.69
N LEU A 344 28.22 -13.70 -9.70
CA LEU A 344 28.52 -14.51 -8.51
C LEU A 344 29.98 -14.33 -8.05
N LYS A 345 30.93 -14.35 -9.00
CA LYS A 345 32.35 -14.12 -8.68
C LYS A 345 32.60 -12.74 -8.11
N ALA A 346 31.98 -11.68 -8.65
CA ALA A 346 32.13 -10.33 -8.15
C ALA A 346 31.73 -10.19 -6.67
N ASN A 347 30.61 -10.83 -6.28
CA ASN A 347 30.13 -10.79 -4.89
C ASN A 347 31.03 -11.56 -3.91
N VAL A 348 31.81 -12.53 -4.38
CA VAL A 348 32.80 -13.26 -3.58
C VAL A 348 34.15 -12.55 -3.59
N LEU A 349 34.61 -12.02 -4.72
CA LEU A 349 35.91 -11.35 -4.86
C LEU A 349 36.00 -10.06 -4.04
N GLN A 350 34.88 -9.36 -3.84
CA GLN A 350 34.80 -8.20 -2.94
C GLN A 350 35.34 -8.52 -1.53
N GLN A 351 35.22 -9.78 -1.07
CA GLN A 351 35.81 -10.28 0.17
C GLN A 351 37.34 -10.18 0.19
N PHE A 352 38.02 -10.56 -0.89
CA PHE A 352 39.49 -10.57 -0.96
C PHE A 352 40.04 -9.15 -1.00
N GLU A 353 39.37 -8.26 -1.74
CA GLU A 353 39.76 -6.85 -1.83
C GLU A 353 39.53 -6.10 -0.51
N ASP A 354 38.38 -6.29 0.16
CA ASP A 354 38.08 -5.65 1.44
C ASP A 354 38.96 -6.19 2.58
N ASN A 355 39.23 -7.51 2.61
CA ASN A 355 40.19 -8.09 3.56
C ASN A 355 41.62 -7.61 3.30
N ALA A 356 42.06 -7.53 2.04
CA ALA A 356 43.38 -6.98 1.70
C ALA A 356 43.49 -5.50 2.11
N ARG A 357 42.43 -4.70 1.93
CA ARG A 357 42.37 -3.31 2.39
C ARG A 357 42.44 -3.19 3.91
N MET A 358 41.74 -4.02 4.67
CA MET A 358 41.86 -4.04 6.13
C MET A 358 43.27 -4.42 6.59
N VAL A 359 43.89 -5.42 5.95
CA VAL A 359 45.27 -5.80 6.25
C VAL A 359 46.25 -4.66 5.97
N LEU A 360 46.11 -3.98 4.82
CA LEU A 360 46.93 -2.83 4.46
C LEU A 360 46.70 -1.62 5.39
N ALA A 361 45.46 -1.37 5.81
CA ALA A 361 45.12 -0.30 6.76
C ALA A 361 45.75 -0.56 8.14
N ASN A 362 45.72 -1.81 8.62
CA ASN A 362 46.37 -2.20 9.87
C ASN A 362 47.90 -2.13 9.79
N GLN A 363 48.50 -2.46 8.65
CA GLN A 363 49.95 -2.29 8.42
C GLN A 363 50.38 -0.81 8.39
N ASN A 364 49.53 0.08 7.86
CA ASN A 364 49.81 1.51 7.82
C ASN A 364 49.67 2.20 9.19
N GLN A 365 48.82 1.68 10.09
CA GLN A 365 48.74 2.16 11.48
C GLN A 365 50.01 1.81 12.28
N ASP A 366 50.57 0.61 12.09
CA ASP A 366 51.80 0.14 12.76
C ASP A 366 53.05 0.95 12.34
N SER A 367 53.02 1.59 11.17
CA SER A 367 54.10 2.47 10.70
C SER A 367 54.11 3.84 11.39
N SER A 368 52.99 4.24 12.01
CA SER A 368 52.84 5.54 12.68
C SER A 368 53.29 5.49 14.15
N GLU A 369 53.33 4.30 14.75
CA GLU A 369 53.68 4.08 16.17
C GLU A 369 55.15 3.69 16.39
N ARG A 370 55.97 3.57 15.34
CA ARG A 370 57.43 3.47 15.48
C ARG A 370 58.03 4.82 15.88
N VAL A 371 57.89 5.14 17.16
CA VAL A 371 58.68 6.16 17.87
C VAL A 371 60.16 5.88 17.61
N ARG A 372 60.83 6.89 17.02
CA ARG A 372 62.28 6.99 16.87
C ARG A 372 62.96 6.64 18.20
N SER A 373 63.46 5.42 18.32
CA SER A 373 64.40 5.04 19.36
C SER A 373 65.79 5.47 18.90
N GLY A 374 66.24 6.66 19.31
CA GLY A 374 67.57 7.12 18.95
C GLY A 374 67.90 8.50 19.49
N SER A 375 68.25 8.57 20.79
CA SER A 375 69.43 9.28 21.32
C SER A 375 69.29 9.49 22.84
N TYR A 376 69.81 8.54 23.62
CA TYR A 376 70.34 8.84 24.96
C TYR A 376 71.81 9.18 24.78
N SER A 377 72.22 10.43 25.04
CA SER A 377 73.51 10.84 25.64
C SER A 377 73.68 12.36 25.55
N GLU A 378 74.24 12.94 26.62
CA GLU A 378 74.78 14.31 26.77
C GLU A 378 73.80 15.48 26.96
N ALA A 379 73.35 15.63 28.21
CA ALA A 379 73.24 16.94 28.86
C ALA A 379 73.44 16.78 30.37
N ALA A 380 74.63 16.32 30.76
CA ALA A 380 75.16 16.49 32.10
C ALA A 380 76.60 17.00 31.95
N LEU A 381 76.87 18.15 32.58
CA LEU A 381 78.14 18.85 32.77
C LEU A 381 78.45 20.03 31.83
N ARG A 382 78.36 21.20 32.48
CA ARG A 382 78.92 22.54 32.20
C ARG A 382 78.03 23.54 31.50
#